data_AF-A1HMM3-F1
#
_entry.id   AF-A1HMM3-F1
#
_cell.length_a   1.000
_cell.length_b   1.000
_cell.length_c   1.000
_cell.angle_alpha   90.00
_cell.angle_beta   90.00
_cell.angle_gamma   90.00
#
_symmetry.space_group_name_H-M   'P 1'
#
loop_
_entity.id
_entity.type
_entity.pdbx_description
1 polymer ?
#
loop_
_entity_poly.entity_id
_entity_poly.type
_entity_poly.pdbx_seq_one_letter_code
_entity_poly.pdbx_strand_id
1 'polypeptide(L)'
;MPRILHFADLHLGAPFRQFGPRGKLLREGLKKTLENIIAAAQKERADLVLCAGDLVDANQVSPATVDFIAAHVWQIGRTGRYSTRHP
;
A
#
# COMPACT_ATOMS: atom_id res chain seq x y z
N MET A 1 20.41 9.84 -11.58
CA MET A 1 20.30 8.40 -11.27
C MET A 1 18.86 8.15 -10.85
N PRO A 2 18.16 7.13 -11.37
CA PRO A 2 16.79 6.83 -10.99
C PRO A 2 16.72 6.37 -9.52
N ARG A 3 15.70 6.82 -8.80
CA ARG A 3 15.39 6.39 -7.43
C ARG A 3 14.20 5.44 -7.46
N ILE A 4 14.41 4.25 -6.92
CA ILE A 4 13.38 3.21 -6.89
C ILE A 4 13.09 2.89 -5.43
N LEU A 5 11.81 2.95 -5.05
CA LEU A 5 11.34 2.38 -3.79
C LEU A 5 10.78 0.99 -4.08
N HIS A 6 11.31 -0.02 -3.39
CA HIS A 6 10.88 -1.41 -3.54
C HIS A 6 10.36 -1.94 -2.20
N PHE A 7 9.21 -2.63 -2.22
CA PHE A 7 8.63 -3.29 -1.04
C PHE A 7 7.85 -4.55 -1.43
N ALA A 8 7.59 -5.43 -0.46
CA ALA A 8 6.83 -6.67 -0.62
C ALA A 8 6.19 -7.08 0.72
N ASP A 9 5.40 -8.16 0.71
CA ASP A 9 4.97 -8.92 1.89
C ASP A 9 4.18 -8.10 2.94
N LEU A 10 3.23 -7.28 2.47
CA LEU A 10 2.41 -6.45 3.34
C LEU A 10 1.20 -7.18 3.92
N HIS A 11 0.63 -8.15 3.19
CA HIS A 11 -0.53 -8.96 3.57
C HIS A 11 -1.72 -8.14 4.11
N LEU A 12 -2.10 -7.06 3.41
CA LEU A 12 -3.27 -6.27 3.80
C LEU A 12 -4.54 -7.12 3.85
N GLY A 13 -5.31 -6.94 4.92
CA GLY A 13 -6.51 -7.73 5.18
C GLY A 13 -6.26 -8.97 6.06
N ALA A 14 -5.02 -9.24 6.45
CA ALA A 14 -4.69 -10.34 7.35
C ALA A 14 -5.58 -10.35 8.60
N PRO A 15 -6.27 -11.45 8.92
CA PRO A 15 -7.31 -11.45 9.94
C PRO A 15 -6.72 -11.45 11.36
N PHE A 16 -5.48 -11.91 11.54
CA PHE A 16 -4.77 -11.94 12.83
C PHE A 16 -5.58 -12.58 13.98
N ARG A 17 -6.38 -13.62 13.69
CA ARG A 17 -7.31 -14.25 14.66
C ARG A 17 -6.60 -14.74 15.93
N GLN A 18 -5.38 -15.25 15.79
CA GLN A 18 -4.55 -15.73 16.90
C GLN A 18 -4.21 -14.64 17.95
N PHE A 19 -4.39 -13.36 17.61
CA PHE A 19 -4.10 -12.23 18.50
C PHE A 19 -5.36 -11.63 19.14
N GLY A 20 -6.53 -12.24 18.94
CA GLY A 20 -7.79 -11.78 19.54
C GLY A 20 -8.05 -10.28 19.28
N PRO A 21 -8.40 -9.49 20.32
CA PRO A 21 -8.63 -8.04 20.18
C PRO A 21 -7.45 -7.26 19.59
N ARG A 22 -6.20 -7.70 19.84
CA ARG A 22 -4.99 -7.05 19.31
C ARG A 22 -4.85 -7.21 17.79
N GLY A 23 -5.57 -8.16 17.18
CA GLY A 23 -5.58 -8.31 15.72
C GLY A 23 -6.03 -7.04 15.00
N LYS A 24 -6.89 -6.21 15.63
CA LYS A 24 -7.27 -4.90 15.07
C LYS A 24 -6.07 -3.95 14.97
N LEU A 25 -5.27 -3.85 16.04
CA LEU A 25 -4.07 -3.01 16.07
C LEU A 25 -3.05 -3.46 15.02
N LEU A 26 -2.89 -4.76 14.83
CA LEU A 26 -1.98 -5.30 13.81
C LEU A 26 -2.46 -4.96 12.39
N ARG A 27 -3.76 -5.06 12.10
CA ARG A 27 -4.33 -4.63 10.81
C ARG A 27 -4.14 -3.13 10.57
N GLU A 28 -4.34 -2.31 11.59
CA GLU A 28 -4.08 -0.87 11.52
C GLU A 28 -2.60 -0.58 11.28
N GLY A 29 -1.71 -1.36 11.90
CA GLY A 29 -0.26 -1.34 11.65
C GLY A 29 0.09 -1.59 10.18
N LEU A 30 -0.49 -2.63 9.55
CA LEU A 30 -0.25 -2.90 8.12
C LEU A 30 -0.73 -1.76 7.22
N LYS A 31 -1.90 -1.18 7.51
CA LYS A 31 -2.40 0.01 6.80
C LYS A 31 -1.42 1.19 6.96
N LYS A 32 -0.94 1.41 8.19
CA LYS A 32 0.02 2.47 8.47
C LYS A 32 1.36 2.26 7.75
N THR A 33 1.79 1.01 7.59
CA THR A 33 2.98 0.68 6.81
C THR A 33 2.82 1.07 5.34
N LEU A 34 1.66 0.80 4.72
CA LEU A 34 1.40 1.30 3.35
C LEU A 34 1.49 2.82 3.29
N GLU A 35 0.80 3.53 4.19
CA GLU A 35 0.85 5.00 4.26
C GLU A 35 2.29 5.52 4.36
N ASN A 36 3.11 4.91 5.20
CA ASN A 36 4.50 5.29 5.38
C ASN A 36 5.35 5.02 4.14
N ILE A 37 5.09 3.92 3.43
CA ILE A 37 5.75 3.61 2.14
C ILE A 37 5.44 4.70 1.10
N ILE A 38 4.17 5.09 0.97
CA ILE A 38 3.75 6.15 0.05
C ILE A 38 4.38 7.48 0.44
N ALA A 39 4.36 7.83 1.72
CA ALA A 39 4.97 9.05 2.22
C ALA A 39 6.49 9.07 1.97
N ALA A 40 7.18 7.94 2.15
CA ALA A 40 8.60 7.81 1.84
C ALA A 40 8.87 7.98 0.34
N ALA A 41 8.07 7.35 -0.54
CA ALA A 41 8.18 7.52 -1.99
C ALA A 41 8.06 9.00 -2.40
N GLN A 42 7.09 9.72 -1.83
CA GLN A 42 6.88 11.13 -2.11
C GLN A 42 8.01 12.01 -1.57
N LYS A 43 8.42 11.79 -0.32
CA LYS A 43 9.49 12.53 0.34
C LYS A 43 10.81 12.41 -0.43
N GLU A 44 11.17 11.19 -0.79
CA GLU A 44 12.43 10.90 -1.50
C GLU A 44 12.34 11.14 -3.02
N ARG A 45 11.15 11.53 -3.52
CA ARG A 45 10.85 11.74 -4.94
C ARG A 45 11.25 10.51 -5.76
N ALA A 46 10.78 9.34 -5.34
CA ALA A 46 11.01 8.10 -6.07
C ALA A 46 10.45 8.21 -7.49
N ASP A 47 11.25 7.83 -8.49
CA ASP A 47 10.85 7.78 -9.89
C ASP A 47 9.95 6.56 -10.16
N LEU A 48 10.13 5.50 -9.37
CA LEU A 48 9.35 4.27 -9.44
C LEU A 48 9.10 3.70 -8.04
N VAL A 49 7.87 3.23 -7.82
CA VAL A 49 7.51 2.41 -6.66
C VAL A 49 7.16 1.01 -7.15
N LEU A 50 7.88 0.00 -6.68
CA LEU A 50 7.72 -1.40 -7.06
C LEU A 50 7.21 -2.21 -5.87
N CYS A 51 6.01 -2.77 -6.01
CA CYS A 51 5.47 -3.78 -5.10
C CYS A 51 5.77 -5.17 -5.69
N ALA A 52 6.63 -5.95 -5.04
CA ALA A 52 7.15 -7.20 -5.59
C ALA A 52 6.39 -8.47 -5.17
N GLY A 53 5.31 -8.33 -4.38
CA GLY A 53 4.50 -9.47 -3.99
C GLY A 53 3.68 -9.20 -2.74
N ASP A 54 2.69 -10.06 -2.52
CA ASP A 54 1.95 -10.22 -1.27
C ASP A 54 1.44 -8.91 -0.65
N LEU A 55 0.86 -8.05 -1.50
CA LEU A 55 0.21 -6.82 -1.04
C LEU A 55 -1.01 -7.10 -0.17
N VAL A 56 -1.75 -8.17 -0.47
CA VAL A 56 -2.99 -8.59 0.19
C VAL A 56 -2.86 -10.02 0.72
N ASP A 57 -3.56 -10.32 1.81
CA ASP A 57 -3.45 -11.62 2.50
C ASP A 57 -4.21 -12.76 1.80
N ALA A 58 -5.19 -12.43 0.94
CA ALA A 58 -6.05 -13.42 0.31
C ALA A 58 -6.42 -13.04 -1.12
N ASN A 59 -6.68 -14.04 -1.95
CA ASN A 59 -7.16 -13.85 -3.33
C ASN A 59 -8.53 -13.16 -3.40
N GLN A 60 -9.37 -13.36 -2.37
CA GLN A 60 -10.62 -12.62 -2.21
C GLN A 60 -10.41 -11.47 -1.24
N VAL A 61 -10.30 -10.27 -1.79
CA VAL A 61 -10.01 -9.05 -1.04
C VAL A 61 -11.32 -8.31 -0.73
N SER A 62 -11.48 -7.84 0.51
CA SER A 62 -12.66 -7.05 0.86
C SER A 62 -12.70 -5.73 0.09
N PRO A 63 -13.89 -5.22 -0.32
CA PRO A 63 -13.99 -3.93 -1.01
C PRO A 63 -13.29 -2.80 -0.26
N ALA A 64 -13.43 -2.74 1.07
CA ALA A 64 -12.78 -1.74 1.91
C ALA A 64 -11.23 -1.78 1.83
N THR A 65 -10.64 -2.96 1.65
CA THR A 65 -9.18 -3.09 1.46
C THR A 65 -8.77 -2.64 0.06
N VAL A 66 -9.56 -2.95 -0.96
CA VAL A 66 -9.33 -2.49 -2.34
C VAL A 66 -9.40 -0.96 -2.41
N ASP A 67 -10.46 -0.36 -1.85
CA ASP A 67 -10.64 1.09 -1.81
C ASP A 67 -9.49 1.79 -1.08
N PHE A 68 -9.05 1.21 0.05
CA PHE A 68 -7.90 1.71 0.80
C PHE A 68 -6.62 1.68 -0.03
N ILE A 69 -6.32 0.56 -0.71
CA ILE A 69 -5.13 0.45 -1.57
C ILE A 69 -5.20 1.46 -2.72
N ALA A 70 -6.33 1.51 -3.42
CA ALA A 70 -6.53 2.42 -4.54
C ALA A 70 -6.29 3.87 -4.12
N ALA A 71 -6.92 4.32 -3.03
CA ALA A 71 -6.78 5.68 -2.51
C ALA A 71 -5.31 6.08 -2.25
N HIS A 72 -4.46 5.14 -1.85
CA HIS A 72 -3.04 5.38 -1.55
C HIS A 72 -2.15 5.27 -2.78
N VAL A 73 -2.35 4.28 -3.65
CA VAL A 73 -1.59 4.15 -4.90
C VAL A 73 -1.80 5.36 -5.82
N TRP A 74 -3.03 5.90 -5.86
CA TRP A 74 -3.32 7.13 -6.62
C TRP A 74 -2.53 8.35 -6.15
N GLN A 75 -2.09 8.41 -4.90
CA GLN A 75 -1.28 9.51 -4.38
C GLN A 75 0.13 9.55 -5.00
N ILE A 76 0.69 8.40 -5.39
CA ILE A 76 1.98 8.34 -6.09
C ILE A 76 1.83 8.86 -7.53
N GLY A 77 0.75 8.45 -8.22
CA GLY A 77 0.50 8.85 -9.62
C GLY A 77 0.33 10.36 -9.82
N ARG A 78 -0.11 11.10 -8.79
CA ARG A 78 -0.26 12.57 -8.84
C ARG A 78 1.04 13.34 -8.67
N THR A 79 2.09 12.70 -8.13
CA THR A 79 3.42 13.29 -8.00
C THR A 79 4.31 13.07 -9.24
N GLY A 80 3.95 12.10 -10.08
CA GLY A 80 4.59 11.85 -11.38
C GLY A 80 3.90 12.59 -12.52
N ARG A 81 4.65 13.05 -13.53
CA ARG A 81 4.15 13.76 -14.73
C ARG A 81 3.25 12.92 -15.66
N TYR A 82 2.75 11.77 -15.22
CA TYR A 82 1.88 10.91 -16.02
C TYR A 82 0.52 10.80 -15.33
N SER A 83 -0.27 11.86 -15.49
CA SER A 83 -1.71 11.84 -15.28
C SER A 83 -2.34 11.03 -16.42
N THR A 84 -2.49 9.72 -16.23
CA THR A 84 -3.49 8.98 -17.01
C THR A 84 -4.84 9.34 -16.40
N ARG A 85 -5.48 10.37 -16.97
CA ARG A 85 -6.93 10.55 -16.83
C ARG A 85 -7.56 9.32 -17.47
N HIS A 86 -8.42 8.62 -16.71
CA HIS A 86 -9.42 7.76 -17.30
C HIS A 86 -10.81 8.41 -17.13
N PRO A 87 -11.72 8.16 -18.09
CA PRO A 87 -12.92 8.95 -18.35
C PRO A 87 -13.96 8.93 -17.24
#